data_AF-A0A842RCJ6-F1
#
_entry.id   AF-A0A842RCJ6-F1
#
_cell.length_a   1.000
_cell.length_b   1.000
_cell.length_c   1.000
_cell.angle_alpha   90.00
_cell.angle_beta   90.00
_cell.angle_gamma   90.00
#
_symmetry.space_group_name_H-M   'P 1'
#
loop_
_entity.id
_entity.type
_entity.pdbx_description
1 polymer ?
#
loop_
_entity_poly.entity_id
_entity_poly.type
_entity_poly.pdbx_seq_one_letter_code
_entity_poly.pdbx_strand_id
1 'polypeptide(L)'
;MPEQMKKFTVLCPFCKETISFEIHEEDLESRYSGGLAGILIPIHGNPPHKLEVYIDRDGLIRGAYPIIEEGKLKSNLQNSYFIDATSEITPQEGKAIGVTVLPFTIVIKGQPEKCYNEEIFFTEIFENLKADKKVQSKPVSIEAFQDAFTSAPKDKPIIVLLVSKRYSEGYSNAMKAREFIAKEQPERAKSIHIFNSKTVGPLLKLMIINAIAMDEEGKSLEAILDYLQWVSEKHVSYVYVDSLDALRKSERVGKVTTFFGNLLGLKPVIIENRNSNGDLKAFTTVRSKEAAMQEIVKAIKKEYEDQELIGVIFYGIIIDDAHRLKELLDTEIGLEQDNLTMDFIGTGVAIHLSYDVLGISIYPKK
;
A
#
# COMPACT_ATOMS: atom_id res chain seq x y z
N MET A 1 14.47 -37.93 -15.11
CA MET A 1 15.62 -37.07 -14.81
C MET A 1 15.56 -36.77 -13.33
N PRO A 2 16.65 -36.71 -12.57
CA PRO A 2 16.55 -36.36 -11.15
C PRO A 2 15.89 -34.97 -11.05
N GLU A 3 14.84 -34.87 -10.24
CA GLU A 3 14.11 -33.62 -10.04
C GLU A 3 15.07 -32.55 -9.51
N GLN A 4 15.30 -31.50 -10.30
CA GLN A 4 16.22 -30.44 -9.94
C GLN A 4 15.53 -29.49 -8.95
N MET A 5 16.03 -29.45 -7.72
CA MET A 5 15.57 -28.51 -6.70
C MET A 5 16.28 -27.16 -6.87
N LYS A 6 15.53 -26.06 -6.82
CA LYS A 6 16.08 -24.71 -6.70
C LYS A 6 15.97 -24.25 -5.25
N LYS A 7 17.05 -23.69 -4.73
CA LYS A 7 17.14 -23.18 -3.36
C LYS A 7 17.14 -21.65 -3.37
N PHE A 8 16.32 -21.08 -2.51
CA PHE A 8 16.19 -19.64 -2.34
C PHE A 8 16.41 -19.24 -0.89
N THR A 9 16.80 -17.99 -0.66
CA THR A 9 16.91 -17.41 0.67
C THR A 9 16.39 -16.00 0.63
N VAL A 10 15.49 -15.67 1.54
CA VAL A 10 14.82 -14.36 1.64
C VAL A 10 14.90 -13.86 3.08
N LEU A 11 15.12 -12.56 3.25
CA LEU A 11 14.94 -11.89 4.53
C LEU A 11 13.48 -11.46 4.64
N CYS A 12 12.76 -11.97 5.65
CA CYS A 12 11.37 -11.55 5.84
C CYS A 12 11.32 -10.06 6.24
N PRO A 13 10.58 -9.20 5.49
CA PRO A 13 10.53 -7.77 5.77
C PRO A 13 9.75 -7.47 7.06
N PHE A 14 8.96 -8.41 7.57
CA PHE A 14 8.20 -8.28 8.82
C PHE A 14 9.03 -8.71 10.04
N CYS A 15 9.29 -10.01 10.21
CA CYS A 15 9.94 -10.55 11.40
C CYS A 15 11.47 -10.55 11.38
N LYS A 16 12.10 -10.18 10.25
CA LYS A 16 13.56 -10.17 10.04
C LYS A 16 14.23 -11.55 10.11
N GLU A 17 13.47 -12.62 10.14
CA GLU A 17 14.01 -13.97 10.01
C GLU A 17 14.55 -14.18 8.59
N THR A 18 15.72 -14.81 8.47
CA THR A 18 16.23 -15.30 7.19
C THR A 18 15.65 -16.67 6.93
N ILE A 19 14.92 -16.80 5.84
CA ILE A 19 14.19 -18.02 5.49
C ILE A 19 14.82 -18.63 4.24
N SER A 20 15.24 -19.89 4.35
CA SER A 20 15.68 -20.68 3.20
C SER A 20 14.61 -21.72 2.87
N PHE A 21 14.28 -21.85 1.59
CA PHE A 21 13.32 -22.83 1.09
C PHE A 21 13.77 -23.41 -0.25
N GLU A 22 13.21 -24.56 -0.60
CA GLU A 22 13.49 -25.26 -1.85
C GLU A 22 12.17 -25.57 -2.56
N ILE A 23 12.20 -25.53 -3.90
CA ILE A 23 11.07 -25.84 -4.76
C ILE A 23 11.57 -26.63 -5.97
N HIS A 24 10.77 -27.60 -6.43
CA HIS A 24 11.07 -28.32 -7.67
C HIS A 24 11.05 -27.35 -8.85
N GLU A 25 12.00 -27.50 -9.78
CA GLU A 25 12.07 -26.62 -10.94
C GLU A 25 10.80 -26.68 -11.80
N GLU A 26 10.19 -27.85 -11.96
CA GLU A 26 8.91 -28.00 -12.68
C GLU A 26 7.77 -27.26 -11.98
N ASP A 27 7.71 -27.32 -10.64
CA ASP A 27 6.73 -26.58 -9.85
C ASP A 27 6.93 -25.07 -9.97
N LEU A 28 8.18 -24.59 -9.94
CA LEU A 28 8.49 -23.18 -10.14
C LEU A 28 8.09 -22.73 -11.55
N GLU A 29 8.44 -23.51 -12.58
CA GLU A 29 8.11 -23.17 -13.97
C GLU A 29 6.61 -23.08 -14.22
N SER A 30 5.82 -23.99 -13.61
CA SER A 30 4.37 -23.99 -13.73
C SER A 30 3.67 -22.79 -13.08
N ARG A 31 4.37 -22.09 -12.17
CA ARG A 31 3.84 -20.93 -11.42
C ARG A 31 4.08 -19.59 -12.10
N TYR A 32 4.94 -19.52 -13.13
CA TYR A 32 5.22 -18.26 -13.79
C TYR A 32 4.00 -17.72 -14.56
N SER A 33 3.57 -16.52 -14.19
CA SER A 33 2.62 -15.70 -14.94
C SER A 33 3.29 -14.34 -15.21
N GLY A 34 3.34 -13.91 -16.47
CA GLY A 34 4.12 -12.73 -16.86
C GLY A 34 5.64 -12.83 -16.59
N GLY A 35 6.16 -14.04 -16.34
CA GLY A 35 7.54 -14.28 -15.93
C GLY A 35 7.83 -13.98 -14.44
N LEU A 36 6.79 -13.91 -13.61
CA LEU A 36 6.90 -13.84 -12.15
C LEU A 36 6.13 -15.01 -11.52
N ALA A 37 6.76 -15.74 -10.61
CA ALA A 37 6.18 -16.84 -9.87
C ALA A 37 5.92 -16.41 -8.41
N GLY A 38 4.71 -16.64 -7.91
CA GLY A 38 4.36 -16.46 -6.50
C GLY A 38 4.53 -17.76 -5.71
N ILE A 39 5.25 -17.70 -4.59
CA ILE A 39 5.52 -18.83 -3.71
C ILE A 39 5.08 -18.46 -2.30
N LEU A 40 4.12 -19.21 -1.75
CA LEU A 40 3.67 -19.03 -0.39
C LEU A 40 4.52 -19.87 0.57
N ILE A 41 5.32 -19.19 1.38
CA ILE A 41 6.10 -19.78 2.47
C ILE A 41 5.18 -19.98 3.68
N PRO A 42 5.25 -21.15 4.35
CA PRO A 42 4.48 -21.43 5.57
C PRO A 42 4.70 -20.44 6.72
N ILE A 43 3.90 -20.61 7.77
CA ILE A 43 3.87 -19.75 8.96
C ILE A 43 5.24 -19.77 9.68
N HIS A 44 5.75 -18.58 10.02
CA HIS A 44 6.98 -18.35 10.78
C HIS A 44 6.88 -17.04 11.59
N GLY A 45 7.92 -16.73 12.37
CA GLY A 45 8.02 -15.54 13.21
C GLY A 45 6.95 -15.39 14.30
N ASN A 46 7.00 -14.25 15.01
CA ASN A 46 6.02 -13.84 16.02
C ASN A 46 5.66 -12.35 15.85
N PRO A 47 4.40 -11.98 15.57
CA PRO A 47 3.24 -12.87 15.42
C PRO A 47 3.37 -13.83 14.21
N PRO A 48 2.72 -15.01 14.27
CA PRO A 48 2.77 -15.99 13.19
C PRO A 48 2.19 -15.41 11.89
N HIS A 49 2.95 -15.52 10.81
CA HIS A 49 2.54 -15.03 9.48
C HIS A 49 3.14 -15.91 8.38
N LYS A 50 2.48 -15.95 7.22
CA LYS A 50 3.03 -16.51 5.99
C LYS A 50 3.84 -15.46 5.25
N LEU A 51 4.66 -15.88 4.28
CA LEU A 51 5.39 -14.96 3.42
C LEU A 51 5.17 -15.36 1.96
N GLU A 52 4.53 -14.50 1.18
CA GLU A 52 4.45 -14.67 -0.27
C GLU A 52 5.69 -14.07 -0.91
N VAL A 53 6.46 -14.88 -1.63
CA VAL A 53 7.69 -14.47 -2.31
C VAL A 53 7.49 -14.50 -3.81
N TYR A 54 7.91 -13.43 -4.48
CA TYR A 54 7.86 -13.32 -5.92
C TYR A 54 9.26 -13.54 -6.51
N ILE A 55 9.37 -14.49 -7.43
CA ILE A 55 10.63 -14.87 -8.09
C ILE A 55 10.49 -14.69 -9.59
N ASP A 56 11.49 -14.11 -10.25
CA ASP A 56 11.51 -13.99 -11.71
C ASP A 56 12.14 -15.20 -12.42
N ARG A 57 12.18 -15.17 -13.76
CA ARG A 57 12.76 -16.25 -14.58
C ARG A 57 14.28 -16.40 -14.45
N ASP A 58 14.97 -15.38 -13.94
CA ASP A 58 16.41 -15.46 -13.67
C ASP A 58 16.69 -16.07 -12.29
N GLY A 59 15.64 -16.40 -11.53
CA GLY A 59 15.75 -16.94 -10.17
C GLY A 59 16.02 -15.87 -9.11
N LEU A 60 15.77 -14.60 -9.42
CA LEU A 60 15.93 -13.51 -8.47
C LEU A 60 14.63 -13.26 -7.72
N ILE A 61 14.74 -13.10 -6.39
CA ILE A 61 13.63 -12.66 -5.56
C ILE A 61 13.38 -11.18 -5.84
N ARG A 62 12.15 -10.87 -6.21
CA ARG A 62 11.73 -9.52 -6.58
C ARG A 62 10.85 -8.86 -5.55
N GLY A 63 10.14 -9.64 -4.75
CA GLY A 63 9.28 -9.13 -3.68
C GLY A 63 9.03 -10.19 -2.62
N ALA A 64 8.73 -9.73 -1.41
CA ALA A 64 8.38 -10.59 -0.28
C ALA A 64 7.27 -9.88 0.52
N TYR A 65 6.09 -10.49 0.58
CA TYR A 65 4.89 -9.93 1.20
C TYR A 65 4.45 -10.76 2.42
N PRO A 66 4.57 -10.24 3.64
CA PRO A 66 4.13 -10.93 4.83
C PRO A 66 2.60 -10.95 4.88
N ILE A 67 2.00 -12.12 5.02
CA ILE A 67 0.54 -12.31 5.14
C ILE A 67 0.24 -12.74 6.56
N ILE A 68 -0.38 -11.85 7.33
CA ILE A 68 -0.79 -12.14 8.71
C ILE A 68 -2.07 -12.98 8.66
N GLU A 69 -1.96 -14.28 8.95
CA GLU A 69 -3.11 -15.20 8.95
C GLU A 69 -3.85 -15.23 10.29
N GLU A 70 -3.09 -15.14 11.39
CA GLU A 70 -3.62 -15.36 12.73
C GLU A 70 -3.13 -14.25 13.67
N GLY A 71 -3.96 -13.21 13.80
CA GLY A 71 -3.98 -12.38 15.00
C GLY A 71 -5.03 -12.91 15.96
N LYS A 72 -4.84 -12.73 17.28
CA LYS A 72 -6.01 -12.70 18.16
C LYS A 72 -6.90 -11.58 17.62
N LEU A 73 -8.08 -11.95 17.12
CA LEU A 73 -9.07 -10.99 16.65
C LEU A 73 -9.18 -9.94 17.74
N LYS A 74 -8.84 -8.68 17.41
CA LYS A 74 -8.78 -7.59 18.39
C LYS A 74 -10.20 -7.35 18.89
N SER A 75 -10.58 -8.06 19.95
CA SER A 75 -11.98 -8.19 20.37
C SER A 75 -12.47 -7.00 21.18
N ASN A 76 -11.53 -6.14 21.63
CA ASN A 76 -11.80 -5.05 22.55
C ASN A 76 -11.73 -3.67 21.89
N LEU A 77 -11.73 -3.58 20.55
CA LEU A 77 -11.79 -2.30 19.85
C LEU A 77 -13.10 -1.58 20.18
N GLN A 78 -13.00 -0.31 20.56
CA GLN A 78 -14.15 0.54 20.86
C GLN A 78 -14.83 1.05 19.58
N ASN A 79 -14.10 1.05 18.46
CA ASN A 79 -14.59 1.50 17.16
C ASN A 79 -14.65 0.35 16.15
N SER A 80 -15.46 0.53 15.10
CA SER A 80 -15.43 -0.30 13.90
C SER A 80 -14.60 0.38 12.82
N TYR A 81 -13.69 -0.36 12.19
CA TYR A 81 -12.77 0.18 11.19
C TYR A 81 -13.09 -0.35 9.81
N PHE A 82 -13.16 0.58 8.85
CA PHE A 82 -13.22 0.27 7.42
C PHE A 82 -12.06 0.92 6.70
N ILE A 83 -11.50 0.20 5.74
CA ILE A 83 -10.46 0.69 4.84
C ILE A 83 -10.75 0.20 3.43
N ASP A 84 -10.37 0.94 2.40
CA ASP A 84 -10.44 0.39 1.04
C ASP A 84 -9.18 -0.44 0.70
N ALA A 85 -9.33 -1.36 -0.26
CA ALA A 85 -8.26 -2.28 -0.63
C ALA A 85 -7.05 -1.60 -1.29
N THR A 86 -7.06 -0.28 -1.54
CA THR A 86 -5.85 0.44 -2.00
C THR A 86 -4.79 0.59 -0.90
N SER A 87 -5.12 0.21 0.34
CA SER A 87 -4.17 0.05 1.44
C SER A 87 -3.25 -1.17 1.28
N GLU A 88 -3.52 -2.05 0.33
CA GLU A 88 -2.84 -3.34 0.15
C GLU A 88 -3.08 -4.33 1.32
N ILE A 89 -3.97 -4.02 2.28
CA ILE A 89 -4.41 -4.98 3.30
C ILE A 89 -5.36 -5.99 2.64
N THR A 90 -5.07 -7.28 2.80
CA THR A 90 -5.97 -8.36 2.37
C THR A 90 -7.15 -8.52 3.33
N PRO A 91 -8.30 -9.08 2.88
CA PRO A 91 -9.43 -9.36 3.77
C PRO A 91 -9.05 -10.21 5.00
N GLN A 92 -8.10 -11.14 4.84
CA GLN A 92 -7.58 -12.00 5.90
C GLN A 92 -6.81 -11.19 6.94
N GLU A 93 -5.87 -10.34 6.51
CA GLU A 93 -5.14 -9.43 7.40
C GLU A 93 -6.07 -8.46 8.11
N GLY A 94 -7.02 -7.88 7.38
CA GLY A 94 -8.04 -6.99 7.94
C GLY A 94 -8.82 -7.68 9.06
N LYS A 95 -9.30 -8.90 8.83
CA LYS A 95 -9.99 -9.70 9.86
C LYS A 95 -9.11 -9.95 11.08
N ALA A 96 -7.82 -10.24 10.89
CA ALA A 96 -6.88 -10.47 11.98
C ALA A 96 -6.70 -9.24 12.88
N ILE A 97 -6.74 -8.03 12.31
CA ILE A 97 -6.55 -6.77 13.03
C ILE A 97 -7.86 -6.05 13.40
N GLY A 98 -9.03 -6.62 13.07
CA GLY A 98 -10.34 -6.03 13.36
C GLY A 98 -10.77 -4.91 12.41
N VAL A 99 -10.30 -4.94 11.16
CA VAL A 99 -10.64 -3.99 10.09
C VAL A 99 -11.37 -4.70 8.96
N THR A 100 -12.46 -4.12 8.49
CA THR A 100 -13.13 -4.57 7.27
C THR A 100 -12.49 -3.88 6.07
N VAL A 101 -11.93 -4.67 5.16
CA VAL A 101 -11.39 -4.18 3.88
C VAL A 101 -12.51 -4.14 2.85
N LEU A 102 -12.70 -2.99 2.22
CA LEU A 102 -13.71 -2.76 1.19
C LEU A 102 -13.06 -2.94 -0.19
N PRO A 103 -13.54 -3.88 -1.01
CA PRO A 103 -12.96 -4.17 -2.30
C PRO A 103 -13.27 -3.05 -3.31
N PHE A 104 -12.41 -2.94 -4.31
CA PHE A 104 -12.66 -2.14 -5.50
C PHE A 104 -12.51 -3.03 -6.73
N THR A 105 -13.08 -2.60 -7.85
CA THR A 105 -13.17 -3.46 -9.04
C THR A 105 -12.02 -3.19 -10.00
N ILE A 106 -11.41 -4.24 -10.54
CA ILE A 106 -10.47 -4.20 -11.65
C ILE A 106 -11.21 -4.45 -12.96
N VAL A 107 -10.87 -3.65 -13.97
CA VAL A 107 -11.41 -3.73 -15.32
C VAL A 107 -10.27 -3.91 -16.31
N ILE A 108 -10.29 -5.03 -17.03
CA ILE A 108 -9.35 -5.35 -18.11
C ILE A 108 -10.18 -5.54 -19.38
N LYS A 109 -9.84 -4.82 -20.45
CA LYS A 109 -10.61 -4.86 -21.70
C LYS A 109 -10.70 -6.30 -22.24
N GLY A 110 -11.93 -6.78 -22.44
CA GLY A 110 -12.19 -8.12 -22.98
C GLY A 110 -12.17 -9.24 -21.94
N GLN A 111 -12.08 -8.91 -20.65
CA GLN A 111 -12.22 -9.86 -19.54
C GLN A 111 -13.39 -9.45 -18.64
N PRO A 112 -13.97 -10.39 -17.87
CA PRO A 112 -14.92 -10.07 -16.81
C PRO A 112 -14.29 -9.11 -15.79
N GLU A 113 -15.11 -8.24 -15.21
CA GLU A 113 -14.70 -7.44 -14.07
C GLU A 113 -14.43 -8.33 -12.87
N LYS A 114 -13.41 -7.99 -12.08
CA LYS A 114 -12.97 -8.78 -10.93
C LYS A 114 -12.77 -7.88 -9.71
N CYS A 115 -13.16 -8.33 -8.53
CA CYS A 115 -12.88 -7.68 -7.25
C CYS A 115 -11.41 -7.86 -6.87
N TYR A 116 -10.73 -6.74 -6.58
CA TYR A 116 -9.37 -6.77 -6.08
C TYR A 116 -9.31 -7.39 -4.69
N ASN A 117 -8.25 -8.18 -4.43
CA ASN A 117 -8.03 -8.96 -3.21
C ASN A 117 -9.05 -10.09 -2.96
N GLU A 118 -9.91 -10.40 -3.93
CA GLU A 118 -10.86 -11.52 -3.86
C GLU A 118 -10.79 -12.43 -5.10
N GLU A 119 -10.77 -11.83 -6.30
CA GLU A 119 -10.87 -12.56 -7.57
C GLU A 119 -9.64 -12.38 -8.47
N ILE A 120 -8.82 -11.35 -8.21
CA ILE A 120 -7.61 -11.05 -8.97
C ILE A 120 -6.45 -10.70 -8.03
N PHE A 121 -5.30 -11.29 -8.30
CA PHE A 121 -4.08 -11.19 -7.49
C PHE A 121 -2.92 -10.57 -8.28
N PHE A 122 -1.80 -10.32 -7.61
CA PHE A 122 -0.67 -9.56 -8.16
C PHE A 122 -0.06 -10.14 -9.43
N THR A 123 0.14 -11.46 -9.51
CA THR A 123 0.77 -12.11 -10.67
C THR A 123 -0.03 -11.94 -11.96
N GLU A 124 -1.36 -12.09 -11.91
CA GLU A 124 -2.24 -11.89 -13.07
C GLU A 124 -2.20 -10.43 -13.54
N ILE A 125 -2.17 -9.48 -12.61
CA ILE A 125 -2.10 -8.04 -12.93
C ILE A 125 -0.76 -7.70 -13.56
N PHE A 126 0.32 -8.20 -12.94
CA PHE A 126 1.67 -8.03 -13.44
C PHE A 126 1.81 -8.53 -14.88
N GLU A 127 1.24 -9.70 -15.21
CA GLU A 127 1.19 -10.21 -16.58
C GLU A 127 0.46 -9.26 -17.53
N ASN A 128 -0.71 -8.76 -17.14
CA ASN A 128 -1.47 -7.84 -17.98
C ASN A 128 -0.73 -6.50 -18.18
N LEU A 129 -0.07 -5.97 -17.14
CA LEU A 129 0.75 -4.75 -17.23
C LEU A 129 1.97 -4.96 -18.12
N LYS A 130 2.68 -6.09 -18.00
CA LYS A 130 3.81 -6.44 -18.88
C LYS A 130 3.38 -6.61 -20.34
N ALA A 131 2.18 -7.11 -20.58
CA ALA A 131 1.58 -7.22 -21.90
C ALA A 131 1.05 -5.87 -22.45
N ASP A 132 1.34 -4.76 -21.77
CA ASP A 132 0.92 -3.40 -22.10
C ASP A 132 -0.61 -3.22 -22.19
N LYS A 133 -1.39 -4.11 -21.55
CA LYS A 133 -2.84 -4.01 -21.54
C LYS A 133 -3.28 -2.87 -20.65
N LYS A 134 -4.34 -2.16 -21.07
CA LYS A 134 -4.99 -1.14 -20.24
C LYS A 134 -5.75 -1.83 -19.10
N VAL A 135 -5.21 -1.73 -17.89
CA VAL A 135 -5.85 -2.15 -16.64
C VAL A 135 -6.40 -0.89 -15.96
N GLN A 136 -7.67 -0.91 -15.58
CA GLN A 136 -8.33 0.19 -14.88
C GLN A 136 -8.95 -0.29 -13.57
N SER A 137 -9.28 0.65 -12.69
CA SER A 137 -10.00 0.37 -11.44
C SER A 137 -11.25 1.22 -11.33
N LYS A 138 -12.34 0.66 -10.79
CA LYS A 138 -13.50 1.40 -10.30
C LYS A 138 -13.42 1.51 -8.78
N PRO A 139 -13.80 2.64 -8.17
CA PRO A 139 -13.82 2.81 -6.72
C PRO A 139 -14.81 1.85 -6.04
N VAL A 140 -14.69 1.70 -4.73
CA VAL A 140 -15.72 1.06 -3.89
C VAL A 140 -17.08 1.73 -4.17
N SER A 141 -18.11 0.93 -4.39
CA SER A 141 -19.45 1.43 -4.75
C SER A 141 -20.18 2.05 -3.55
N ILE A 142 -21.21 2.84 -3.82
CA ILE A 142 -22.04 3.45 -2.76
C ILE A 142 -22.76 2.34 -1.99
N GLU A 143 -23.26 1.33 -2.69
CA GLU A 143 -23.97 0.18 -2.14
C GLU A 143 -23.07 -0.61 -1.17
N ALA A 144 -21.81 -0.87 -1.56
CA ALA A 144 -20.86 -1.55 -0.69
C ALA A 144 -20.59 -0.77 0.62
N PHE A 145 -20.52 0.56 0.56
CA PHE A 145 -20.43 1.38 1.77
C PHE A 145 -21.70 1.33 2.61
N GLN A 146 -22.89 1.35 2.01
CA GLN A 146 -24.15 1.25 2.74
C GLN A 146 -24.26 -0.10 3.48
N ASP A 147 -23.90 -1.20 2.81
CA ASP A 147 -23.89 -2.53 3.40
C ASP A 147 -22.89 -2.63 4.55
N ALA A 148 -21.69 -2.07 4.37
CA ALA A 148 -20.66 -2.00 5.41
C ALA A 148 -21.14 -1.21 6.65
N PHE A 149 -21.69 -0.02 6.46
CA PHE A 149 -22.15 0.83 7.55
C PHE A 149 -23.36 0.25 8.29
N THR A 150 -24.22 -0.47 7.57
CA THR A 150 -25.41 -1.14 8.12
C THR A 150 -25.06 -2.41 8.89
N SER A 151 -24.07 -3.17 8.42
CA SER A 151 -23.62 -4.42 9.05
C SER A 151 -22.73 -4.21 10.27
N ALA A 152 -22.08 -3.05 10.40
CA ALA A 152 -21.27 -2.73 11.58
C ALA A 152 -22.11 -2.70 12.88
N PRO A 153 -21.53 -3.11 14.03
CA PRO A 153 -22.16 -2.99 15.35
C PRO A 153 -22.72 -1.59 15.60
N LYS A 154 -23.95 -1.52 16.13
CA LYS A 154 -24.67 -0.25 16.33
C LYS A 154 -24.20 0.56 17.53
N ASP A 155 -23.54 -0.10 18.46
CA ASP A 155 -23.00 0.45 19.71
C ASP A 155 -21.60 1.06 19.57
N LYS A 156 -20.94 0.87 18.41
CA LYS A 156 -19.60 1.39 18.13
C LYS A 156 -19.61 2.51 17.08
N PRO A 157 -18.83 3.58 17.26
CA PRO A 157 -18.50 4.49 16.17
C PRO A 157 -17.82 3.76 15.01
N ILE A 158 -17.94 4.32 13.81
CA ILE A 158 -17.31 3.81 12.60
C ILE A 158 -16.24 4.80 12.16
N ILE A 159 -15.01 4.33 11.96
CA ILE A 159 -13.93 5.06 11.30
C ILE A 159 -13.70 4.44 9.92
N VAL A 160 -13.89 5.24 8.87
CA VAL A 160 -13.69 4.83 7.47
C VAL A 160 -12.47 5.57 6.94
N LEU A 161 -11.33 4.89 6.84
CA LEU A 161 -10.10 5.48 6.32
C LEU A 161 -9.97 5.17 4.83
N LEU A 162 -9.99 6.20 3.99
CA LEU A 162 -10.00 6.03 2.54
C LEU A 162 -8.80 6.68 1.89
N VAL A 163 -8.41 6.13 0.73
CA VAL A 163 -7.44 6.73 -0.18
C VAL A 163 -7.77 8.18 -0.49
N SER A 164 -6.74 8.96 -0.86
CA SER A 164 -6.91 10.34 -1.31
C SER A 164 -8.07 10.48 -2.30
N LYS A 165 -8.97 11.42 -2.03
CA LYS A 165 -10.06 11.83 -2.93
C LYS A 165 -9.57 12.36 -4.29
N ARG A 166 -8.27 12.58 -4.46
CA ARG A 166 -7.65 12.91 -5.76
C ARG A 166 -7.39 11.67 -6.61
N TYR A 167 -7.21 10.51 -5.99
CA TYR A 167 -6.93 9.25 -6.68
C TYR A 167 -8.17 8.39 -6.90
N SER A 168 -9.22 8.58 -6.10
CA SER A 168 -10.42 7.75 -6.15
C SER A 168 -11.67 8.54 -5.75
N GLU A 169 -12.80 8.17 -6.36
CA GLU A 169 -14.11 8.68 -5.97
C GLU A 169 -14.68 7.97 -4.72
N GLY A 170 -13.98 6.95 -4.19
CA GLY A 170 -14.40 6.17 -3.02
C GLY A 170 -14.79 7.03 -1.81
N TYR A 171 -14.03 8.10 -1.53
CA TYR A 171 -14.39 9.08 -0.49
C TYR A 171 -15.77 9.71 -0.73
N SER A 172 -16.06 10.13 -1.96
CA SER A 172 -17.36 10.73 -2.30
C SER A 172 -18.49 9.71 -2.25
N ASN A 173 -18.22 8.45 -2.61
CA ASN A 173 -19.19 7.35 -2.53
C ASN A 173 -19.54 7.02 -1.07
N ALA A 174 -18.55 6.98 -0.18
CA ALA A 174 -18.77 6.80 1.26
C ALA A 174 -19.62 7.94 1.84
N MET A 175 -19.34 9.18 1.44
CA MET A 175 -20.12 10.34 1.89
C MET A 175 -21.58 10.24 1.48
N LYS A 176 -21.86 9.86 0.22
CA LYS A 176 -23.23 9.61 -0.28
C LYS A 176 -23.91 8.46 0.45
N ALA A 177 -23.19 7.36 0.72
CA ALA A 177 -23.73 6.24 1.49
C ALA A 177 -24.16 6.69 2.89
N ARG A 178 -23.35 7.51 3.57
CA ARG A 178 -23.71 8.09 4.87
C ARG A 178 -24.92 9.03 4.78
N GLU A 179 -25.05 9.82 3.71
CA GLU A 179 -26.23 10.66 3.46
C GLU A 179 -27.50 9.82 3.29
N PHE A 180 -27.43 8.66 2.62
CA PHE A 180 -28.55 7.74 2.50
C PHE A 180 -28.94 7.16 3.86
N ILE A 181 -27.98 6.74 4.68
CA ILE A 181 -28.25 6.27 6.05
C ILE A 181 -28.87 7.37 6.90
N ALA A 182 -28.44 8.63 6.73
CA ALA A 182 -28.96 9.76 7.51
C ALA A 182 -30.46 10.00 7.30
N LYS A 183 -31.03 9.59 6.16
CA LYS A 183 -32.47 9.72 5.88
C LYS A 183 -33.34 8.85 6.80
N GLU A 184 -32.82 7.69 7.22
CA GLU A 184 -33.56 6.71 8.03
C GLU A 184 -33.02 6.59 9.46
N GLN A 185 -31.71 6.78 9.64
CA GLN A 185 -30.98 6.58 10.89
C GLN A 185 -30.00 7.75 11.14
N PRO A 186 -30.50 8.97 11.43
CA PRO A 186 -29.67 10.18 11.55
C PRO A 186 -28.62 10.08 12.66
N GLU A 187 -28.93 9.45 13.79
CA GLU A 187 -27.95 9.25 14.88
C GLU A 187 -26.85 8.26 14.50
N ARG A 188 -27.18 7.22 13.73
CA ARG A 188 -26.16 6.30 13.18
C ARG A 188 -25.25 7.03 12.19
N ALA A 189 -25.80 7.88 11.33
CA ALA A 189 -24.99 8.64 10.38
C ALA A 189 -23.96 9.55 11.07
N LYS A 190 -24.29 10.12 12.25
CA LYS A 190 -23.35 10.94 13.04
C LYS A 190 -22.16 10.16 13.60
N SER A 191 -22.31 8.86 13.84
CA SER A 191 -21.22 8.01 14.32
C SER A 191 -20.35 7.42 13.20
N ILE A 192 -20.56 7.85 11.95
CA ILE A 192 -19.74 7.46 10.79
C ILE A 192 -18.74 8.57 10.43
N HIS A 193 -17.49 8.34 10.80
CA HIS A 193 -16.35 9.23 10.59
C HIS A 193 -15.59 8.80 9.32
N ILE A 194 -15.89 9.47 8.21
CA ILE A 194 -15.23 9.22 6.91
C ILE A 194 -14.02 10.13 6.80
N PHE A 195 -12.85 9.53 6.59
CA PHE A 195 -11.58 10.22 6.62
C PHE A 195 -10.87 10.13 5.26
N ASN A 196 -10.48 11.29 4.72
CA ASN A 196 -9.66 11.38 3.51
C ASN A 196 -8.18 11.37 3.91
N SER A 197 -7.50 10.24 3.72
CA SER A 197 -6.10 10.06 4.12
C SER A 197 -5.12 11.01 3.44
N LYS A 198 -5.48 11.52 2.24
CA LYS A 198 -4.58 12.26 1.33
C LYS A 198 -3.35 11.45 0.90
N THR A 199 -3.40 10.12 1.00
CA THR A 199 -2.34 9.21 0.56
C THR A 199 -2.95 7.92 0.00
N VAL A 200 -2.12 6.90 -0.24
CA VAL A 200 -2.50 5.58 -0.77
C VAL A 200 -1.49 4.52 -0.33
N GLY A 201 -1.84 3.23 -0.43
CA GLY A 201 -0.89 2.13 -0.31
C GLY A 201 -0.33 1.97 1.11
N PRO A 202 0.98 1.67 1.24
CA PRO A 202 1.59 1.37 2.53
C PRO A 202 1.43 2.42 3.63
N LEU A 203 1.40 3.73 3.31
CA LEU A 203 1.13 4.74 4.34
C LEU A 203 -0.32 4.68 4.83
N LEU A 204 -1.28 4.40 3.94
CA LEU A 204 -2.69 4.21 4.30
C LEU A 204 -2.85 3.01 5.26
N LYS A 205 -2.12 1.92 5.01
CA LYS A 205 -2.02 0.75 5.88
C LYS A 205 -1.37 1.07 7.23
N LEU A 206 -0.26 1.79 7.25
CA LEU A 206 0.39 2.21 8.50
C LEU A 206 -0.53 3.09 9.36
N MET A 207 -1.28 4.01 8.72
CA MET A 207 -2.25 4.86 9.42
C MET A 207 -3.33 4.04 10.13
N ILE A 208 -3.94 3.04 9.48
CA ILE A 208 -4.98 2.23 10.12
C ILE A 208 -4.41 1.32 11.21
N ILE A 209 -3.24 0.73 11.00
CA ILE A 209 -2.59 -0.14 11.99
C ILE A 209 -2.32 0.64 13.29
N ASN A 210 -1.80 1.85 13.18
CA ASN A 210 -1.55 2.70 14.34
C ASN A 210 -2.86 3.18 15.00
N ALA A 211 -3.91 3.48 14.22
CA ALA A 211 -5.22 3.83 14.75
C ALA A 211 -5.85 2.69 15.57
N ILE A 212 -5.69 1.44 15.12
CA ILE A 212 -6.14 0.25 15.85
C ILE A 212 -5.32 0.06 17.13
N ALA A 213 -4.00 0.22 17.07
CA ALA A 213 -3.15 0.12 18.25
C ALA A 213 -3.54 1.16 19.32
N MET A 214 -3.85 2.39 18.90
CA MET A 214 -4.38 3.42 19.79
C MET A 214 -5.73 3.03 20.43
N ASP A 215 -6.64 2.41 19.68
CA ASP A 215 -7.93 1.94 20.23
C ASP A 215 -7.74 0.82 21.26
N GLU A 216 -6.83 -0.12 21.00
CA GLU A 216 -6.47 -1.17 21.97
C GLU A 216 -5.86 -0.62 23.25
N GLU A 217 -5.07 0.46 23.15
CA GLU A 217 -4.55 1.20 24.31
C GLU A 217 -5.63 2.01 25.04
N GLY A 218 -6.87 1.97 24.57
CA GLY A 218 -8.00 2.68 25.16
C GLY A 218 -8.00 4.19 24.87
N LYS A 219 -7.29 4.65 23.83
CA LYS A 219 -7.34 6.06 23.41
C LYS A 219 -8.75 6.40 22.92
N SER A 220 -9.14 7.67 23.13
CA SER A 220 -10.46 8.13 22.69
C SER A 220 -10.57 8.21 21.18
N LEU A 221 -11.81 8.17 20.67
CA LEU A 221 -12.11 8.39 19.25
C LEU A 221 -11.48 9.70 18.74
N GLU A 222 -11.56 10.79 19.50
CA GLU A 222 -10.99 12.08 19.14
C GLU A 222 -9.48 12.01 19.00
N ALA A 223 -8.78 11.33 19.92
CA ALA A 223 -7.34 11.15 19.82
C ALA A 223 -6.93 10.38 18.56
N ILE A 224 -7.71 9.36 18.19
CA ILE A 224 -7.48 8.56 16.97
C ILE A 224 -7.73 9.41 15.71
N LEU A 225 -8.84 10.16 15.66
CA LEU A 225 -9.13 11.05 14.53
C LEU A 225 -8.07 12.16 14.40
N ASP A 226 -7.60 12.72 15.52
CA ASP A 226 -6.54 13.73 15.55
C ASP A 226 -5.18 13.16 15.10
N TYR A 227 -4.92 11.88 15.34
CA TYR A 227 -3.74 11.19 14.80
C TYR A 227 -3.85 11.03 13.29
N LEU A 228 -4.99 10.52 12.78
CA LEU A 228 -5.22 10.37 11.35
C LEU A 228 -5.12 11.73 10.62
N GLN A 229 -5.67 12.78 11.23
CA GLN A 229 -5.54 14.17 10.75
C GLN A 229 -4.07 14.61 10.70
N TRP A 230 -3.34 14.43 11.79
CA TRP A 230 -1.92 14.77 11.87
C TRP A 230 -1.11 14.13 10.74
N VAL A 231 -1.22 12.82 10.55
CA VAL A 231 -0.48 12.11 9.50
C VAL A 231 -0.89 12.61 8.12
N SER A 232 -2.20 12.79 7.86
CA SER A 232 -2.69 13.31 6.57
C SER A 232 -2.15 14.70 6.22
N GLU A 233 -1.82 15.52 7.22
CA GLU A 233 -1.35 16.90 7.03
C GLU A 233 0.17 17.05 7.09
N LYS A 234 0.86 16.10 7.70
CA LYS A 234 2.30 16.18 7.95
C LYS A 234 3.11 15.20 7.12
N HIS A 235 2.51 14.18 6.52
CA HIS A 235 3.27 13.26 5.70
C HIS A 235 3.82 13.91 4.43
N VAL A 236 4.93 13.35 3.98
CA VAL A 236 5.50 13.55 2.66
C VAL A 236 5.83 12.18 2.08
N SER A 237 5.39 11.94 0.84
CA SER A 237 5.76 10.75 0.07
C SER A 237 6.67 11.15 -1.08
N TYR A 238 7.81 10.49 -1.23
CA TYR A 238 8.65 10.56 -2.41
C TYR A 238 8.54 9.27 -3.19
N VAL A 239 8.26 9.37 -4.49
CA VAL A 239 7.98 8.22 -5.37
C VAL A 239 8.92 8.27 -6.56
N TYR A 240 9.75 7.25 -6.71
CA TYR A 240 10.50 6.96 -7.91
C TYR A 240 9.74 5.95 -8.79
N VAL A 241 9.72 6.20 -10.10
CA VAL A 241 9.25 5.24 -11.11
C VAL A 241 10.22 5.23 -12.30
N ASP A 242 10.39 4.09 -12.97
CA ASP A 242 11.31 3.99 -14.12
C ASP A 242 10.79 4.77 -15.35
N SER A 243 9.46 4.81 -15.54
CA SER A 243 8.82 5.62 -16.57
C SER A 243 7.48 6.18 -16.10
N LEU A 244 6.99 7.23 -16.78
CA LEU A 244 5.68 7.82 -16.52
C LEU A 244 4.54 7.12 -17.27
N ASP A 245 4.79 6.00 -17.95
CA ASP A 245 3.82 5.45 -18.90
C ASP A 245 2.57 4.90 -18.19
N ALA A 246 2.73 4.19 -17.08
CA ALA A 246 1.61 3.76 -16.23
C ALA A 246 0.80 4.97 -15.72
N LEU A 247 1.50 5.98 -15.22
CA LEU A 247 0.91 7.23 -14.74
C LEU A 247 0.14 7.97 -15.83
N ARG A 248 0.67 8.04 -17.05
CA ARG A 248 0.01 8.64 -18.23
C ARG A 248 -1.25 7.86 -18.63
N LYS A 249 -1.19 6.53 -18.62
CA LYS A 249 -2.31 5.64 -18.98
C LYS A 249 -3.42 5.63 -17.94
N SER A 250 -3.10 5.87 -16.67
CA SER A 250 -4.05 5.84 -15.55
C SER A 250 -5.08 6.98 -15.55
N GLU A 251 -4.80 8.08 -16.25
CA GLU A 251 -5.59 9.33 -16.28
C GLU A 251 -5.74 10.04 -14.92
N ARG A 252 -5.46 9.37 -13.78
CA ARG A 252 -5.55 9.89 -12.41
C ARG A 252 -4.38 10.77 -11.98
N VAL A 253 -3.27 10.73 -12.73
CA VAL A 253 -2.02 11.44 -12.42
C VAL A 253 -1.55 12.36 -13.58
N GLY A 254 -2.41 12.58 -14.57
CA GLY A 254 -2.07 13.24 -15.84
C GLY A 254 -1.49 14.67 -15.74
N LYS A 255 -1.55 15.32 -14.57
CA LYS A 255 -0.95 16.66 -14.36
C LYS A 255 0.52 16.62 -13.97
N VAL A 256 1.00 15.55 -13.35
CA VAL A 256 2.42 15.42 -13.00
C VAL A 256 3.25 15.12 -14.24
N THR A 257 2.67 14.39 -15.18
CA THR A 257 3.37 13.89 -16.36
C THR A 257 3.66 14.97 -17.40
N THR A 258 2.92 16.07 -17.39
CA THR A 258 3.18 17.24 -18.25
C THR A 258 4.44 18.01 -17.85
N PHE A 259 4.78 18.00 -16.55
CA PHE A 259 5.94 18.73 -16.05
C PHE A 259 7.27 18.09 -16.46
N PHE A 260 7.30 16.76 -16.57
CA PHE A 260 8.52 16.00 -16.88
C PHE A 260 8.89 15.95 -18.37
N GLY A 261 7.98 16.35 -19.27
CA GLY A 261 8.23 16.32 -20.72
C GLY A 261 8.61 14.91 -21.24
N ASN A 262 9.26 14.87 -22.40
CA ASN A 262 9.83 13.66 -23.00
C ASN A 262 11.36 13.67 -22.91
N LEU A 263 11.90 13.78 -21.69
CA LEU A 263 13.34 13.82 -21.48
C LEU A 263 13.91 12.39 -21.50
N LEU A 264 14.45 11.98 -22.64
CA LEU A 264 15.02 10.65 -22.85
C LEU A 264 16.14 10.36 -21.84
N GLY A 265 16.06 9.19 -21.18
CA GLY A 265 17.06 8.74 -20.22
C GLY A 265 17.01 9.41 -18.84
N LEU A 266 16.04 10.31 -18.60
CA LEU A 266 15.73 10.81 -17.27
C LEU A 266 14.57 10.03 -16.65
N LYS A 267 14.70 9.78 -15.36
CA LYS A 267 13.75 9.06 -14.54
C LYS A 267 13.09 10.03 -13.56
N PRO A 268 11.75 10.04 -13.47
CA PRO A 268 11.01 10.95 -12.60
C PRO A 268 11.14 10.56 -11.12
N VAL A 269 11.22 11.58 -10.27
CA VAL A 269 10.91 11.47 -8.85
C VAL A 269 9.74 12.42 -8.57
N ILE A 270 8.71 11.90 -7.93
CA ILE A 270 7.43 12.55 -7.66
C ILE A 270 7.33 12.79 -6.16
N ILE A 271 6.61 13.83 -5.75
CA ILE A 271 6.32 14.15 -4.36
C ILE A 271 4.81 14.29 -4.13
N GLU A 272 4.34 13.75 -3.02
CA GLU A 272 3.03 13.99 -2.42
C GLU A 272 3.28 14.63 -1.05
N ASN A 273 2.64 15.77 -0.76
CA ASN A 273 2.80 16.45 0.52
C ASN A 273 1.59 17.32 0.86
N ARG A 274 1.62 17.98 2.03
CA ARG A 274 0.57 18.92 2.44
C ARG A 274 0.24 19.98 1.39
N ASN A 275 1.24 20.46 0.64
CA ASN A 275 1.08 21.50 -0.39
C ASN A 275 0.48 20.95 -1.68
N SER A 276 0.45 19.64 -1.87
CA SER A 276 -0.24 18.99 -2.99
C SER A 276 -1.70 18.67 -2.66
N ASN A 277 -2.11 18.73 -1.38
CA ASN A 277 -3.45 18.38 -0.91
C ASN A 277 -3.89 16.98 -1.39
N GLY A 278 -2.98 16.02 -1.23
CA GLY A 278 -3.15 14.62 -1.63
C GLY A 278 -3.12 14.38 -3.14
N ASP A 279 -2.48 15.26 -3.90
CA ASP A 279 -2.20 15.09 -5.34
C ASP A 279 -0.71 14.81 -5.56
N LEU A 280 -0.33 14.30 -6.73
CA LEU A 280 1.07 14.09 -7.08
C LEU A 280 1.65 15.33 -7.74
N LYS A 281 2.89 15.70 -7.34
CA LYS A 281 3.65 16.82 -7.92
C LYS A 281 5.02 16.36 -8.37
N ALA A 282 5.57 17.04 -9.38
CA ALA A 282 6.93 16.78 -9.80
C ALA A 282 7.91 17.23 -8.71
N PHE A 283 8.88 16.38 -8.38
CA PHE A 283 9.95 16.72 -7.45
C PHE A 283 11.24 17.02 -8.21
N THR A 284 11.78 16.03 -8.93
CA THR A 284 13.01 16.17 -9.72
C THR A 284 13.11 15.08 -10.79
N THR A 285 14.12 15.17 -11.64
CA THR A 285 14.52 14.11 -12.57
C THR A 285 15.95 13.67 -12.30
N VAL A 286 16.19 12.38 -12.40
CA VAL A 286 17.50 11.75 -12.15
C VAL A 286 17.87 10.81 -13.29
N ARG A 287 19.13 10.32 -13.32
CA ARG A 287 19.60 9.38 -14.35
C ARG A 287 19.63 7.92 -13.89
N SER A 288 19.49 7.66 -12.59
CA SER A 288 19.58 6.33 -12.00
C SER A 288 18.71 6.22 -10.74
N LYS A 289 18.39 4.98 -10.35
CA LYS A 289 17.74 4.68 -9.06
C LYS A 289 18.56 5.19 -7.88
N GLU A 290 19.88 4.98 -7.93
CA GLU A 290 20.80 5.46 -6.90
C GLU A 290 20.70 6.98 -6.71
N ALA A 291 20.72 7.74 -7.80
CA ALA A 291 20.55 9.19 -7.73
C ALA A 291 19.17 9.59 -7.19
N ALA A 292 18.12 8.79 -7.45
CA ALA A 292 16.80 9.01 -6.86
C ALA A 292 16.85 8.87 -5.34
N MET A 293 17.41 7.76 -4.83
CA MET A 293 17.51 7.49 -3.40
C MET A 293 18.29 8.58 -2.67
N GLN A 294 19.42 9.01 -3.25
CA GLN A 294 20.24 10.10 -2.72
C GLN A 294 19.48 11.43 -2.66
N GLU A 295 18.74 11.80 -3.71
CA GLU A 295 17.93 13.02 -3.70
C GLU A 295 16.76 12.94 -2.71
N ILE A 296 16.15 11.77 -2.53
CA ILE A 296 15.11 11.54 -1.52
C ILE A 296 15.67 11.73 -0.10
N VAL A 297 16.78 11.05 0.24
CA VAL A 297 17.43 11.14 1.54
C VAL A 297 17.83 12.59 1.86
N LYS A 298 18.46 13.26 0.90
CA LYS A 298 18.84 14.68 1.01
C LYS A 298 17.63 15.59 1.25
N ALA A 299 16.50 15.34 0.58
CA ALA A 299 15.29 16.12 0.74
C ALA A 299 14.70 15.94 2.15
N ILE A 300 14.61 14.69 2.62
CA ILE A 300 14.13 14.34 3.96
C ILE A 300 15.01 15.01 5.03
N LYS A 301 16.34 14.83 4.93
CA LYS A 301 17.30 15.42 5.86
C LYS A 301 17.17 16.93 5.98
N LYS A 302 16.93 17.61 4.86
CA LYS A 302 16.74 19.06 4.83
C LYS A 302 15.42 19.52 5.44
N GLU A 303 14.33 18.77 5.24
CA GLU A 303 12.99 19.17 5.69
C GLU A 303 12.72 18.82 7.15
N TYR A 304 13.32 17.73 7.64
CA TYR A 304 13.01 17.13 8.94
C TYR A 304 14.22 17.04 9.87
N GLU A 305 15.19 17.94 9.72
CA GLU A 305 16.33 18.06 10.62
C GLU A 305 15.84 18.12 12.09
N ASP A 306 16.47 17.31 12.95
CA ASP A 306 16.19 17.18 14.39
C ASP A 306 14.77 16.71 14.79
N GLN A 307 14.02 16.07 13.89
CA GLN A 307 12.71 15.49 14.21
C GLN A 307 12.75 13.97 14.30
N GLU A 308 12.06 13.40 15.30
CA GLU A 308 11.73 11.98 15.27
C GLU A 308 10.71 11.71 14.15
N LEU A 309 11.08 10.86 13.21
CA LEU A 309 10.26 10.51 12.06
C LEU A 309 9.71 9.09 12.20
N ILE A 310 8.54 8.87 11.64
CA ILE A 310 8.01 7.54 11.32
C ILE A 310 7.89 7.44 9.80
N GLY A 311 8.30 6.32 9.24
CA GLY A 311 8.29 6.10 7.80
C GLY A 311 7.94 4.68 7.37
N VAL A 312 7.46 4.58 6.13
CA VAL A 312 7.28 3.32 5.42
C VAL A 312 7.90 3.44 4.04
N ILE A 313 8.90 2.60 3.77
CA ILE A 313 9.41 2.38 2.42
C ILE A 313 8.41 1.51 1.68
N PHE A 314 8.05 1.92 0.48
CA PHE A 314 7.19 1.13 -0.38
C PHE A 314 7.91 0.77 -1.68
N TYR A 315 7.68 -0.43 -2.17
CA TYR A 315 8.40 -0.95 -3.32
C TYR A 315 7.57 -1.95 -4.11
N GLY A 316 7.76 -2.00 -5.43
CA GLY A 316 7.20 -3.04 -6.29
C GLY A 316 8.12 -4.26 -6.36
N ILE A 317 8.37 -4.78 -7.55
CA ILE A 317 9.21 -5.97 -7.81
C ILE A 317 10.72 -5.67 -7.75
N ILE A 318 11.16 -4.80 -6.82
CA ILE A 318 12.53 -4.30 -6.68
C ILE A 318 12.99 -4.24 -5.21
N ILE A 319 12.74 -5.32 -4.46
CA ILE A 319 13.05 -5.40 -3.02
C ILE A 319 14.50 -5.04 -2.64
N ASP A 320 15.48 -5.38 -3.47
CA ASP A 320 16.89 -5.04 -3.23
C ASP A 320 17.12 -3.52 -3.18
N ASP A 321 16.46 -2.76 -4.06
CA ASP A 321 16.56 -1.30 -4.06
C ASP A 321 15.86 -0.71 -2.81
N ALA A 322 14.81 -1.37 -2.31
CA ALA A 322 14.15 -0.97 -1.07
C ALA A 322 15.04 -1.18 0.16
N HIS A 323 15.81 -2.28 0.19
CA HIS A 323 16.83 -2.49 1.23
C HIS A 323 17.96 -1.46 1.17
N ARG A 324 18.44 -1.12 -0.03
CA ARG A 324 19.44 -0.05 -0.20
C ARG A 324 18.93 1.30 0.28
N LEU A 325 17.68 1.66 -0.05
CA LEU A 325 17.08 2.89 0.46
C LEU A 325 16.99 2.89 1.98
N LYS A 326 16.63 1.74 2.59
CA LYS A 326 16.61 1.59 4.05
C LYS A 326 17.99 1.83 4.66
N GLU A 327 19.04 1.24 4.11
CA GLU A 327 20.42 1.43 4.58
C GLU A 327 20.86 2.90 4.48
N LEU A 328 20.51 3.60 3.40
CA LEU A 328 20.81 5.02 3.24
C LEU A 328 20.07 5.89 4.27
N LEU A 329 18.79 5.60 4.55
CA LEU A 329 18.01 6.34 5.54
C LEU A 329 18.55 6.14 6.97
N ASP A 330 18.96 4.92 7.30
CA ASP A 330 19.59 4.60 8.58
C ASP A 330 20.93 5.35 8.71
N THR A 331 21.81 5.22 7.72
CA THR A 331 23.17 5.79 7.78
C THR A 331 23.23 7.31 7.69
N GLU A 332 22.35 7.97 6.92
CA GLU A 332 22.44 9.41 6.66
C GLU A 332 21.51 10.29 7.50
N ILE A 333 20.40 9.71 7.99
CA ILE A 333 19.36 10.41 8.78
C ILE A 333 19.22 9.80 10.18
N GLY A 334 19.73 8.59 10.43
CA GLY A 334 19.55 7.92 11.72
C GLY A 334 18.12 7.43 11.93
N LEU A 335 17.39 7.14 10.85
CA LEU A 335 16.01 6.68 10.95
C LEU A 335 15.98 5.21 11.40
N GLU A 336 15.79 5.03 12.70
CA GLU A 336 15.85 3.73 13.38
C GLU A 336 14.85 2.70 12.82
N GLN A 337 15.20 1.42 12.93
CA GLN A 337 14.40 0.33 12.37
C GLN A 337 12.98 0.24 12.95
N ASP A 338 12.79 0.62 14.21
CA ASP A 338 11.49 0.58 14.89
C ASP A 338 10.53 1.66 14.35
N ASN A 339 11.09 2.73 13.77
CA ASN A 339 10.33 3.82 13.15
C ASN A 339 10.27 3.70 11.62
N LEU A 340 10.87 2.66 11.02
CA LEU A 340 10.97 2.49 9.58
C LEU A 340 10.59 1.07 9.12
N THR A 341 9.39 0.97 8.58
CA THR A 341 8.88 -0.27 7.98
C THR A 341 9.11 -0.30 6.47
N MET A 342 8.98 -1.49 5.89
CA MET A 342 9.00 -1.72 4.45
C MET A 342 7.74 -2.49 4.08
N ASP A 343 7.06 -2.09 3.02
CA ASP A 343 5.87 -2.79 2.53
C ASP A 343 5.82 -2.84 1.01
N PHE A 344 5.18 -3.88 0.50
CA PHE A 344 5.08 -4.13 -0.92
C PHE A 344 3.91 -3.35 -1.52
N ILE A 345 4.12 -2.78 -2.70
CA ILE A 345 3.04 -2.23 -3.53
C ILE A 345 2.48 -3.37 -4.39
N GLY A 346 1.31 -3.84 -3.96
CA GLY A 346 0.49 -4.76 -4.72
C GLY A 346 -0.20 -4.11 -5.92
N THR A 347 -1.14 -4.87 -6.47
CA THR A 347 -1.89 -4.54 -7.69
C THR A 347 -2.55 -3.18 -7.63
N GLY A 348 -3.16 -2.81 -6.51
CA GLY A 348 -4.07 -1.68 -6.45
C GLY A 348 -3.40 -0.35 -6.76
N VAL A 349 -2.17 -0.19 -6.28
CA VAL A 349 -1.33 0.97 -6.61
C VAL A 349 -0.46 0.72 -7.85
N ALA A 350 0.02 -0.51 -8.08
CA ALA A 350 0.90 -0.84 -9.20
C ALA A 350 0.27 -0.58 -10.59
N ILE A 351 -1.05 -0.74 -10.74
CA ILE A 351 -1.72 -0.41 -12.02
C ILE A 351 -1.57 1.07 -12.41
N HIS A 352 -1.30 1.95 -11.44
CA HIS A 352 -1.15 3.39 -11.64
C HIS A 352 0.32 3.83 -11.60
N LEU A 353 1.13 3.27 -10.69
CA LEU A 353 2.54 3.68 -10.48
C LEU A 353 3.57 2.82 -11.22
N SER A 354 3.17 1.70 -11.85
CA SER A 354 4.05 0.64 -12.35
C SER A 354 4.54 -0.31 -11.24
N TYR A 355 5.09 -1.45 -11.66
CA TYR A 355 5.61 -2.52 -10.80
C TYR A 355 7.07 -2.30 -10.37
N ASP A 356 7.75 -1.29 -10.90
CA ASP A 356 9.14 -0.90 -10.61
C ASP A 356 9.23 0.36 -9.73
N VAL A 357 8.14 0.65 -9.02
CA VAL A 357 8.04 1.75 -8.06
C VAL A 357 8.95 1.53 -6.84
N LEU A 358 9.60 2.59 -6.39
CA LEU A 358 10.30 2.67 -5.12
C LEU A 358 9.96 4.00 -4.47
N GLY A 359 9.80 4.04 -3.16
CA GLY A 359 9.68 5.30 -2.48
C GLY A 359 9.54 5.17 -0.99
N ILE A 360 9.26 6.29 -0.36
CA ILE A 360 9.08 6.38 1.08
C ILE A 360 8.01 7.41 1.39
N SER A 361 7.12 7.07 2.32
CA SER A 361 6.23 8.00 2.99
C SER A 361 6.70 8.18 4.42
N ILE A 362 6.90 9.42 4.85
CA ILE A 362 7.37 9.78 6.20
C ILE A 362 6.53 10.89 6.80
N TYR A 363 6.46 10.94 8.12
CA TYR A 363 5.87 12.04 8.88
C TYR A 363 6.55 12.18 10.25
N PRO A 364 6.54 13.39 10.86
CA PRO A 364 7.01 13.58 12.23
C PRO A 364 6.12 12.83 13.22
N LYS A 365 6.76 12.13 14.16
CA LYS A 365 6.08 11.55 15.31
C LYS A 365 5.41 12.66 16.13
N LYS A 366 4.18 12.40 16.57
CA LYS A 366 3.33 13.39 17.23
C LYS A 366 3.71 13.59 18.69
#